data_AF-A0A183M4N4-F1
#
_entry.id   AF-A0A183M4N4-F1
#
_cell.length_a   1.000
_cell.length_b   1.000
_cell.length_c   1.000
_cell.angle_alpha   90.00
_cell.angle_beta   90.00
_cell.angle_gamma   90.00
#
_symmetry.space_group_name_H-M   'P 1'
#
loop_
_entity.id
_entity.type
_entity.pdbx_description
1 polymer ?
#
loop_
_entity_poly.entity_id
_entity_poly.type
_entity_poly.pdbx_seq_one_letter_code
_entity_poly.pdbx_strand_id
1 'polypeptide(L)'
;MQMKTSSVAVVSTSVYTKEKARSSNADVKARIGKVRTVFLQWKNIWNPKQLSTNIKIFNTNVKTVLLYGAETSRTTTIITKKVQVFTNSCLRKMLNIRWPDTISSSLLWERTNQLPAEEEFRKRRWDWIGHALRKPLNCITRQALTRNSKGKWKTGSPKNTLRRDWAQT
;
A
#
# COMPACT_ATOMS: atom_id res chain seq x y z
N MET A 1 14.55 -31.64 34.87
CA MET A 1 13.70 -31.76 33.66
C MET A 1 13.09 -30.38 33.36
N GLN A 2 13.79 -29.53 32.59
CA GLN A 2 13.28 -28.19 32.26
C GLN A 2 12.44 -28.24 30.98
N MET A 3 11.14 -27.92 31.10
CA MET A 3 10.25 -27.84 29.96
C MET A 3 10.44 -26.52 29.20
N LYS A 4 10.68 -26.66 27.90
CA LYS A 4 10.85 -25.60 26.88
C LYS A 4 9.60 -24.71 26.79
N THR A 5 9.60 -23.53 27.42
CA THR A 5 8.53 -22.52 27.23
C THR A 5 8.82 -21.53 26.10
N SER A 6 9.94 -21.67 25.39
CA SER A 6 10.36 -20.75 24.31
C SER A 6 9.66 -20.96 22.96
N SER A 7 8.89 -22.05 22.78
CA SER A 7 8.33 -22.43 21.47
C SER A 7 6.98 -21.77 21.16
N VAL A 8 6.10 -21.61 22.16
CA VAL A 8 4.71 -21.18 21.93
C VAL A 8 4.63 -19.68 21.57
N ALA A 9 5.42 -18.82 22.23
CA ALA A 9 5.42 -17.38 21.96
C ALA A 9 5.97 -17.02 20.56
N VAL A 10 6.96 -17.78 20.08
CA VAL A 10 7.53 -17.63 18.73
C VAL A 10 6.55 -18.11 17.67
N VAL A 11 5.85 -19.22 17.91
CA VAL A 11 4.83 -19.73 17.00
C VAL A 11 3.66 -18.76 16.89
N SER A 12 3.11 -18.25 17.99
CA SER A 12 1.97 -17.31 17.96
C SER A 12 2.29 -15.97 17.29
N THR A 13 3.50 -15.43 17.50
CA THR A 13 3.96 -14.21 16.81
C THR A 13 4.23 -14.46 15.31
N SER A 14 4.74 -15.64 14.94
CA SER A 14 4.92 -16.05 13.53
C SER A 14 3.60 -16.27 12.79
N VAL A 15 2.57 -16.81 13.45
CA VAL A 15 1.24 -17.03 12.87
C VAL A 15 0.51 -15.70 12.69
N TYR A 16 0.54 -14.83 13.70
CA TYR A 16 -0.08 -13.51 13.64
C TYR A 16 0.54 -12.61 12.54
N THR A 17 1.87 -12.67 12.38
CA THR A 17 2.55 -11.94 11.30
C THR A 17 2.22 -12.49 9.91
N LYS A 18 2.02 -13.82 9.77
CA LYS A 18 1.59 -14.45 8.51
C LYS A 18 0.15 -14.08 8.12
N GLU A 19 -0.78 -14.06 9.07
CA GLU A 19 -2.18 -13.67 8.81
C GLU A 19 -2.31 -12.21 8.36
N LYS A 20 -1.62 -11.30 9.06
CA LYS A 20 -1.63 -9.87 8.70
C LYS A 20 -1.00 -9.62 7.33
N ALA A 21 0.06 -10.36 6.99
CA ALA A 21 0.67 -10.30 5.66
C ALA A 21 -0.26 -10.88 4.57
N ARG A 22 -0.99 -11.95 4.87
CA ARG A 22 -1.97 -12.57 3.97
C ARG A 22 -3.12 -11.62 3.65
N SER A 23 -3.64 -10.92 4.65
CA SER A 23 -4.68 -9.89 4.49
C SER A 23 -4.21 -8.72 3.62
N SER A 24 -3.03 -8.16 3.91
CA SER A 24 -2.44 -7.06 3.12
C SER A 24 -2.20 -7.45 1.65
N ASN A 25 -1.69 -8.65 1.41
CA ASN A 25 -1.48 -9.16 0.04
C ASN A 25 -2.79 -9.36 -0.73
N ALA A 26 -3.87 -9.78 -0.06
CA ALA A 26 -5.20 -9.91 -0.67
C ALA A 26 -5.78 -8.54 -1.06
N ASP A 27 -5.66 -7.55 -0.17
CA ASP A 27 -6.11 -6.18 -0.43
C ASP A 27 -5.37 -5.55 -1.63
N VAL A 28 -4.03 -5.65 -1.67
CA VAL A 28 -3.24 -5.16 -2.81
C VAL A 28 -3.65 -5.86 -4.12
N LYS A 29 -3.91 -7.17 -4.07
CA LYS A 29 -4.38 -7.92 -5.25
C LYS A 29 -5.74 -7.42 -5.71
N ALA A 30 -6.66 -7.14 -4.80
CA ALA A 30 -7.97 -6.59 -5.12
C ALA A 30 -7.86 -5.20 -5.77
N ARG A 31 -7.00 -4.33 -5.24
CA ARG A 31 -6.75 -3.00 -5.80
C ARG A 31 -6.13 -3.07 -7.20
N ILE A 32 -5.13 -3.92 -7.40
CA ILE A 32 -4.56 -4.18 -8.73
C ILE A 32 -5.64 -4.66 -9.69
N GLY A 33 -6.53 -5.56 -9.26
CA GLY A 33 -7.66 -6.04 -10.07
C GLY A 33 -8.56 -4.90 -10.53
N LYS A 34 -8.99 -4.03 -9.61
CA LYS A 34 -9.84 -2.86 -9.91
C LYS A 34 -9.16 -1.91 -10.91
N VAL A 35 -7.93 -1.52 -10.61
CA VAL A 35 -7.17 -0.59 -11.47
C VAL A 35 -6.92 -1.20 -12.84
N ARG A 36 -6.62 -2.50 -12.92
CA ARG A 36 -6.42 -3.18 -14.20
C ARG A 36 -7.66 -3.11 -15.08
N THR A 37 -8.85 -3.33 -14.51
CA THR A 37 -10.11 -3.24 -15.26
C THR A 37 -10.31 -1.84 -15.84
N VAL A 38 -10.16 -0.81 -15.01
CA VAL A 38 -10.31 0.59 -15.45
C VAL A 38 -9.24 0.96 -16.49
N PHE A 39 -7.99 0.55 -16.28
CA PHE A 39 -6.89 0.85 -17.20
C PHE A 39 -7.10 0.24 -18.59
N LEU A 40 -7.69 -0.96 -18.66
CA LEU A 40 -8.03 -1.62 -19.93
C LEU A 40 -9.21 -0.94 -20.63
N GLN A 41 -10.21 -0.44 -19.89
CA GLN A 41 -11.30 0.35 -20.47
C GLN A 41 -10.77 1.64 -21.10
N TRP A 42 -9.74 2.25 -20.51
CA TRP A 42 -9.10 3.47 -21.01
C TRP A 42 -8.08 3.24 -22.13
N LYS A 43 -8.10 2.07 -22.81
CA LYS A 43 -7.16 1.75 -23.89
C LYS A 43 -7.10 2.83 -24.99
N ASN A 44 -8.22 3.49 -25.28
CA ASN A 44 -8.32 4.53 -26.31
C ASN A 44 -7.78 5.90 -25.86
N ILE A 45 -7.60 6.10 -24.55
CA ILE A 45 -7.10 7.36 -23.97
C ILE A 45 -5.56 7.41 -24.07
N TRP A 46 -4.90 6.27 -24.05
CA TRP A 46 -3.44 6.18 -24.06
C TRP A 46 -2.85 6.49 -25.45
N ASN A 47 -2.59 7.78 -25.70
CA ASN A 47 -1.92 8.23 -26.93
C ASN A 47 -0.41 8.42 -26.69
N PRO A 48 0.49 7.65 -27.33
CA PRO A 48 1.94 7.74 -27.09
C PRO A 48 2.52 9.13 -27.42
N LYS A 49 1.88 9.92 -28.30
CA LYS A 49 2.31 11.29 -28.63
C LYS A 49 2.12 12.28 -27.47
N GLN A 50 1.19 12.00 -26.54
CA GLN A 50 0.87 12.86 -25.40
C GLN A 50 1.35 12.25 -24.08
N LEU A 51 2.62 11.85 -24.04
CA LEU A 51 3.18 11.12 -22.90
C LEU A 51 3.06 11.89 -21.58
N SER A 52 3.28 13.22 -21.58
CA SER A 52 3.19 14.06 -20.38
C SER A 52 1.78 14.04 -19.77
N THR A 53 0.75 14.15 -20.60
CA THR A 53 -0.66 14.07 -20.17
C THR A 53 -1.00 12.67 -19.65
N ASN A 54 -0.56 11.62 -20.35
CA ASN A 54 -0.81 10.25 -19.91
C ASN A 54 -0.16 9.96 -18.56
N ILE A 55 1.06 10.46 -18.32
CA ILE A 55 1.76 10.32 -17.03
C ILE A 55 0.99 11.03 -15.91
N LYS A 56 0.46 12.24 -16.16
CA LYS A 56 -0.37 12.95 -15.18
C LYS A 56 -1.61 12.13 -14.80
N ILE A 57 -2.35 11.64 -15.81
CA ILE A 57 -3.54 10.80 -15.61
C ILE A 57 -3.20 9.50 -14.86
N PHE A 58 -2.07 8.88 -15.20
CA PHE A 58 -1.58 7.69 -14.51
C PHE A 58 -1.29 7.98 -13.03
N ASN A 59 -0.58 9.07 -12.75
CA ASN A 59 -0.22 9.47 -11.39
C ASN A 59 -1.45 9.81 -10.53
N THR A 60 -2.47 10.46 -11.09
CA THR A 60 -3.67 10.86 -10.36
C THR A 60 -4.63 9.72 -10.11
N ASN A 61 -4.82 8.81 -11.08
CA ASN A 61 -5.87 7.80 -11.02
C ASN A 61 -5.35 6.42 -10.63
N VAL A 62 -4.31 5.93 -11.32
CA VAL A 62 -3.78 4.57 -11.11
C VAL A 62 -2.95 4.52 -9.83
N LYS A 63 -2.03 5.47 -9.72
CA LYS A 63 -0.98 5.45 -8.70
C LYS A 63 -1.52 5.77 -7.30
N THR A 64 -2.53 6.63 -7.21
CA THR A 64 -3.23 6.94 -5.95
C THR A 64 -3.94 5.72 -5.39
N VAL A 65 -4.72 5.00 -6.21
CA VAL A 65 -5.45 3.79 -5.79
C VAL A 65 -4.47 2.67 -5.42
N LEU A 66 -3.41 2.49 -6.21
CA LEU A 66 -2.42 1.44 -5.99
C LEU A 66 -1.62 1.64 -4.70
N LEU A 67 -1.34 2.89 -4.34
CA LEU A 67 -0.51 3.24 -3.19
C LEU A 67 -1.35 3.68 -1.97
N TYR A 68 -2.67 3.59 -2.07
CA TYR A 68 -3.59 3.88 -0.98
C TYR A 68 -3.25 3.05 0.28
N GLY A 69 -3.23 3.68 1.45
CA GLY A 69 -2.93 2.99 2.70
C GLY A 69 -1.52 2.39 2.81
N ALA A 70 -0.61 2.68 1.88
CA ALA A 70 0.77 2.18 1.94
C ALA A 70 1.62 2.85 3.03
N GLU A 71 1.18 4.02 3.49
CA GLU A 71 1.79 4.79 4.59
C GLU A 71 1.78 4.02 5.91
N THR A 72 0.66 3.38 6.23
CA THR A 72 0.44 2.66 7.50
C THR A 72 0.53 1.14 7.36
N SER A 73 0.64 0.63 6.13
CA SER A 73 0.72 -0.80 5.86
C SER A 73 2.14 -1.34 6.01
N ARG A 74 2.26 -2.57 6.50
CA ARG A 74 3.51 -3.33 6.49
C ARG A 74 3.83 -3.75 5.05
N THR A 75 4.66 -2.97 4.35
CA THR A 75 5.12 -3.33 3.00
C THR A 75 6.06 -4.51 3.10
N THR A 76 5.68 -5.63 2.50
CA THR A 76 6.60 -6.73 2.26
C THR A 76 7.24 -6.53 0.89
N THR A 77 8.47 -7.03 0.72
CA THR A 77 9.18 -7.02 -0.57
C THR A 77 8.34 -7.65 -1.68
N ILE A 78 7.50 -8.64 -1.35
CA ILE A 78 6.54 -9.27 -2.26
C ILE A 78 5.49 -8.27 -2.76
N ILE A 79 4.88 -7.49 -1.87
CA ILE A 79 3.89 -6.48 -2.23
C ILE A 79 4.52 -5.41 -3.12
N THR A 80 5.70 -4.92 -2.74
CA THR A 80 6.44 -3.92 -3.52
C THR A 80 6.75 -4.43 -4.93
N LYS A 81 7.24 -5.67 -5.06
CA LYS A 81 7.50 -6.31 -6.35
C LYS A 81 6.22 -6.44 -7.20
N LYS A 82 5.10 -6.83 -6.61
CA LYS A 82 3.82 -6.95 -7.34
C LYS A 82 3.33 -5.62 -7.88
N VAL A 83 3.40 -4.57 -7.05
CA VAL A 83 3.06 -3.20 -7.44
C VAL A 83 4.00 -2.73 -8.56
N GLN A 84 5.31 -2.96 -8.43
CA GLN A 84 6.29 -2.59 -9.45
C GLN A 84 6.02 -3.27 -10.80
N VAL A 85 5.77 -4.58 -10.80
CA VAL A 85 5.49 -5.34 -12.03
C VAL A 85 4.24 -4.80 -12.73
N PHE A 86 3.19 -4.49 -11.96
CA PHE A 86 1.98 -3.90 -12.50
C PHE A 86 2.23 -2.50 -13.09
N THR A 87 2.90 -1.61 -12.34
CA THR A 87 3.26 -0.26 -12.81
C THR A 87 4.09 -0.32 -14.09
N ASN A 88 5.11 -1.17 -14.16
CA ASN A 88 5.94 -1.33 -15.35
C ASN A 88 5.13 -1.84 -16.55
N SER A 89 4.16 -2.73 -16.32
CA SER A 89 3.24 -3.18 -17.37
C SER A 89 2.38 -2.04 -17.92
N CYS A 90 1.84 -1.18 -17.05
CA CYS A 90 1.08 -0.01 -17.47
C CYS A 90 1.93 1.00 -18.25
N LEU A 91 3.13 1.32 -17.77
CA LEU A 91 4.04 2.26 -18.45
C LEU A 91 4.45 1.77 -19.84
N ARG A 92 4.73 0.46 -20.00
CA ARG A 92 5.03 -0.12 -21.32
C ARG A 92 3.86 -0.01 -22.28
N LYS A 93 2.63 -0.26 -21.80
CA LYS A 93 1.40 -0.07 -22.61
C LYS A 93 1.19 1.39 -23.00
N MET A 94 1.43 2.33 -22.09
CA MET A 94 1.33 3.77 -22.37
C MET A 94 2.33 4.26 -23.42
N LEU A 95 3.54 3.71 -23.41
CA LEU A 95 4.57 3.99 -24.42
C LEU A 95 4.37 3.21 -25.72
N ASN A 96 3.32 2.40 -25.83
CA ASN A 96 3.05 1.50 -26.96
C ASN A 96 4.27 0.61 -27.31
N ILE A 97 5.03 0.19 -26.30
CA ILE A 97 6.14 -0.75 -26.49
C ILE A 97 5.54 -2.13 -26.71
N ARG A 98 5.69 -2.64 -27.92
CA ARG A 98 5.22 -3.97 -28.31
C ARG A 98 6.40 -4.94 -28.27
N TRP A 99 6.10 -6.22 -28.08
CA TRP A 99 7.07 -7.25 -28.40
C TRP A 99 7.40 -7.15 -29.90
N PRO A 100 8.67 -7.20 -30.36
CA PRO A 100 9.91 -7.66 -29.71
C PRO A 100 10.76 -6.58 -29.00
N ASP A 101 10.33 -5.32 -28.96
CA ASP A 101 11.13 -4.22 -28.39
C ASP A 101 11.37 -4.41 -26.89
N THR A 102 12.61 -4.79 -26.52
CA THR A 102 12.98 -5.08 -25.14
C THR A 102 13.67 -3.87 -24.51
N ILE A 103 12.92 -3.15 -23.67
CA ILE A 103 13.43 -2.00 -22.91
C ILE A 103 13.71 -2.42 -21.46
N SER A 104 14.91 -2.08 -20.98
CA SER A 104 15.31 -2.26 -19.58
C SER A 104 14.41 -1.45 -18.63
N SER A 105 14.22 -1.94 -17.41
CA SER A 105 13.36 -1.25 -16.43
C SER A 105 13.92 0.13 -16.04
N SER A 106 15.24 0.32 -16.02
CA SER A 106 15.88 1.61 -15.74
C SER A 106 15.57 2.65 -16.81
N LEU A 107 15.75 2.30 -18.09
CA LEU A 107 15.47 3.20 -19.22
C LEU A 107 13.97 3.57 -19.30
N LEU A 108 13.09 2.64 -18.92
CA LEU A 108 11.65 2.90 -18.83
C LEU A 108 11.33 4.02 -17.81
N TRP A 109 11.97 3.97 -16.65
CA TRP A 109 11.76 4.95 -15.58
C TRP A 109 12.38 6.31 -15.92
N GLU A 110 13.54 6.32 -16.56
CA GLU A 110 14.19 7.53 -17.06
C GLU A 110 13.29 8.27 -18.07
N ARG A 111 12.78 7.57 -19.08
CA ARG A 111 11.88 8.16 -20.09
C ARG A 111 10.56 8.69 -19.53
N THR A 112 10.11 8.14 -18.40
CA THR A 112 8.82 8.49 -17.80
C THR A 112 8.96 9.37 -16.55
N ASN A 113 10.19 9.69 -16.14
CA ASN A 113 10.50 10.39 -14.88
C ASN A 113 9.77 9.77 -13.67
N GLN A 114 9.68 8.44 -13.63
CA GLN A 114 9.00 7.70 -12.55
C GLN A 114 10.02 7.12 -11.57
N LEU A 115 9.64 7.03 -10.31
CA LEU A 115 10.45 6.39 -9.28
C LEU A 115 10.06 4.91 -9.16
N PRO A 116 11.00 4.04 -8.73
CA PRO A 116 10.64 2.68 -8.35
C PRO A 116 9.68 2.69 -7.16
N ALA A 117 8.77 1.72 -7.15
CA ALA A 117 7.68 1.61 -6.17
C ALA A 117 8.18 1.63 -4.73
N GLU A 118 9.35 1.04 -4.46
CA GLU A 118 9.98 1.06 -3.15
C GLU A 118 10.29 2.49 -2.66
N GLU A 119 10.86 3.31 -3.52
CA GLU A 119 11.17 4.69 -3.20
C GLU A 119 9.91 5.52 -3.00
N GLU A 120 8.85 5.25 -3.77
CA GLU A 120 7.57 5.92 -3.60
C GLU A 120 6.88 5.56 -2.29
N PHE A 121 6.94 4.29 -1.89
CA PHE A 121 6.45 3.86 -0.59
C PHE A 121 7.23 4.54 0.54
N ARG A 122 8.55 4.62 0.42
CA ARG A 122 9.42 5.30 1.37
C ARG A 122 9.09 6.79 1.46
N LYS A 123 8.97 7.47 0.31
CA LYS A 123 8.63 8.88 0.24
C LYS A 123 7.29 9.17 0.92
N ARG A 124 6.22 8.44 0.58
CA ARG A 124 4.91 8.64 1.22
C ARG A 124 4.93 8.41 2.72
N ARG A 125 5.65 7.40 3.19
CA ARG A 125 5.82 7.18 4.64
C ARG A 125 6.51 8.36 5.32
N TRP A 126 7.59 8.86 4.74
CA TRP A 126 8.28 10.01 5.29
C TRP A 126 7.44 11.28 5.24
N ASP A 127 6.68 11.49 4.16
CA ASP A 127 5.75 12.61 4.05
C ASP A 127 4.66 12.52 5.14
N TRP A 128 4.11 11.33 5.40
CA TRP A 128 3.13 11.09 6.45
C TRP A 128 3.71 11.29 7.86
N ILE A 129 4.91 10.76 8.12
CA ILE A 129 5.64 10.98 9.38
C ILE A 129 5.89 12.48 9.56
N GLY A 130 6.37 13.18 8.53
CA GLY A 130 6.60 14.62 8.56
C GLY A 130 5.33 15.42 8.78
N HIS A 131 4.19 14.99 8.24
CA HIS A 131 2.89 15.60 8.53
C HIS A 131 2.48 15.41 9.99
N ALA A 132 2.61 14.19 10.52
CA ALA A 132 2.27 13.86 11.89
C ALA A 132 3.19 14.56 12.91
N LEU A 133 4.48 14.73 12.60
CA LEU A 133 5.42 15.45 13.47
C LEU A 133 5.17 16.97 13.49
N ARG A 134 4.64 17.54 12.41
CA ARG A 134 4.23 18.96 12.35
C ARG A 134 2.96 19.27 13.16
N LYS A 135 2.18 18.25 13.55
CA LYS A 135 1.02 18.42 14.46
C LYS A 135 1.49 18.74 15.89
N PRO A 136 0.68 19.46 16.69
CA PRO A 136 1.02 19.75 18.08
C PRO A 136 1.14 18.48 18.93
N LEU A 137 1.91 18.54 20.02
CA LEU A 137 2.25 17.39 20.89
C LEU A 137 1.03 16.74 21.55
N ASN A 138 -0.05 17.48 21.74
CA ASN A 138 -1.32 17.00 22.29
C ASN A 138 -2.16 16.22 21.27
N CYS A 139 -1.81 16.23 19.98
CA CYS A 139 -2.55 15.50 18.95
C CYS A 139 -2.34 13.99 19.10
N ILE A 140 -3.44 13.24 19.14
CA ILE A 140 -3.49 11.78 19.26
C ILE A 140 -2.54 11.11 18.25
N THR A 141 -2.46 11.63 17.02
CA THR A 141 -1.61 11.08 15.96
C THR A 141 -0.12 11.18 16.30
N ARG A 142 0.33 12.30 16.87
CA ARG A 142 1.74 12.49 17.26
C ARG A 142 2.07 11.65 18.50
N GLN A 143 1.15 11.56 19.45
CA GLN A 143 1.29 10.68 20.62
C GLN A 143 1.35 9.20 20.22
N ALA A 144 0.54 8.77 19.25
CA ALA A 144 0.53 7.41 18.74
C ALA A 144 1.86 7.02 18.08
N LEU A 145 2.58 7.97 17.47
CA LEU A 145 3.92 7.73 16.90
C LEU A 145 4.99 7.52 17.99
N THR A 146 4.94 8.28 19.07
CA THR A 146 5.91 8.20 20.17
C THR A 146 5.62 7.00 21.09
N ARG A 147 4.39 6.49 21.09
CA ARG A 147 3.98 5.39 21.96
C ARG A 147 4.64 4.07 21.54
N ASN A 148 5.70 3.69 22.26
CA ASN A 148 6.33 2.38 22.15
C ASN A 148 5.34 1.27 22.53
N SER A 149 5.08 0.31 21.64
CA SER A 149 4.11 -0.77 21.82
C SER A 149 4.63 -1.94 22.67
N LYS A 150 5.39 -1.68 23.75
CA LYS A 150 5.90 -2.73 24.65
C LYS A 150 4.84 -3.27 25.63
N GLY A 151 3.59 -2.82 25.55
CA GLY A 151 2.49 -3.30 26.39
C GLY A 151 1.69 -4.43 25.74
N LYS A 152 1.38 -5.48 26.52
CA LYS A 152 0.39 -6.50 26.13
C LYS A 152 -0.99 -5.85 26.10
N TRP A 153 -1.68 -5.90 24.96
CA TRP A 153 -3.09 -5.48 24.88
C TRP A 153 -3.95 -6.47 25.66
N LYS A 154 -4.97 -5.98 26.38
CA LYS A 154 -5.97 -6.86 27.00
C LYS A 154 -6.74 -7.57 25.88
N THR A 155 -6.68 -8.90 25.90
CA THR A 155 -7.44 -9.76 24.98
C THR A 155 -8.93 -9.64 25.29
N GLY A 156 -9.71 -9.17 24.32
CA GLY A 156 -11.17 -9.10 24.37
C GLY A 156 -11.72 -8.12 23.33
N SER A 157 -12.66 -8.57 22.50
CA SER A 157 -13.43 -7.66 21.64
C SER A 157 -14.26 -6.71 22.51
N PRO A 158 -14.37 -5.42 22.16
CA PRO A 158 -15.32 -4.53 22.82
C PRO A 158 -16.73 -5.11 22.64
N LYS A 159 -17.46 -5.33 23.74
CA LYS A 159 -18.90 -5.67 23.68
C LYS A 159 -19.64 -4.47 23.09
N ASN A 160 -20.00 -4.56 21.82
CA ASN A 160 -20.86 -3.65 21.11
C ASN A 160 -22.30 -3.78 21.63
N THR A 161 -22.56 -3.21 22.80
CA THR A 161 -23.91 -3.01 23.32
C THR A 161 -24.33 -1.59 22.98
N LEU A 162 -24.75 -1.35 21.74
CA LEU A 162 -25.49 -0.13 21.41
C LEU A 162 -26.93 -0.33 21.93
N ARG A 163 -27.21 0.22 23.12
CA ARG A 163 -28.57 0.34 23.66
C ARG A 163 -29.35 1.28 22.72
N ARG A 164 -30.30 0.74 21.95
CA ARG A 164 -31.25 1.56 21.18
C ARG A 164 -32.41 1.92 22.10
N ASP A 165 -32.25 2.98 22.87
CA ASP A 165 -33.39 3.61 23.54
C ASP A 165 -33.81 4.79 22.64
N TRP A 166 -34.65 4.51 21.65
CA TRP A 166 -35.44 5.55 20.96
C TRP A 166 -36.85 5.43 21.51
N ALA A 167 -37.16 6.26 22.50
CA ALA A 167 -38.51 6.50 22.96
C ALA A 167 -39.38 7.04 21.82
N GLN A 168 -40.57 6.47 21.62
CA GLN A 168 -41.70 7.18 21.03
C GLN A 168 -43.00 6.73 21.71
N THR A 169 -43.63 7.73 22.35
CA THR A 169 -45.07 7.96 22.64
C THR A 169 -45.89 6.86 23.28
#